data_AF-A0A0Q8FI24-F1
#
_entry.id   AF-A0A0Q8FI24-F1
#
_cell.length_a   1.000
_cell.length_b   1.000
_cell.length_c   1.000
_cell.angle_alpha   90.00
_cell.angle_beta   90.00
_cell.angle_gamma   90.00
#
_symmetry.space_group_name_H-M   'P 1'
#
loop_
_entity.id
_entity.type
_entity.pdbx_description
1 polymer ?
#
loop_
_entity_poly.entity_id
_entity_poly.type
_entity_poly.pdbx_seq_one_letter_code
_entity_poly.pdbx_strand_id
1 'polypeptide(L)'
;MGTPYQHQASLRGVGCDCLGLVRGVWRGLHGAEPEAPPPYRPDWAELGGRELLLEALGRALAPLDLATAQPGDVLVFRMAPDAPAKHCAILSGPDRMIHAYWGRACVESWLGRWWRGRCVAAFRFPEVGT
;
A
#
# COMPACT_ATOMS: atom_id res chain seq x y z
N MET A 1 -8.22 -7.02 -9.15
CA MET A 1 -9.45 -6.79 -8.38
C MET A 1 -10.13 -8.12 -8.08
N GLY A 2 -10.89 -8.20 -6.98
CA GLY A 2 -11.61 -9.40 -6.54
C GLY A 2 -10.78 -10.38 -5.69
N THR A 3 -9.45 -10.23 -5.62
CA THR A 3 -8.60 -11.06 -4.75
C THR A 3 -9.05 -10.94 -3.29
N PRO A 4 -9.35 -12.04 -2.57
CA PRO A 4 -9.77 -11.98 -1.17
C PRO A 4 -8.77 -11.28 -0.26
N TYR A 5 -9.25 -10.64 0.79
CA TYR A 5 -8.36 -10.11 1.82
C TYR A 5 -7.77 -11.26 2.63
N GLN A 6 -6.44 -11.35 2.66
CA GLN A 6 -5.73 -12.30 3.52
C GLN A 6 -4.44 -11.66 4.02
N HIS A 7 -4.31 -11.59 5.35
CA HIS A 7 -3.17 -10.98 6.02
C HIS A 7 -1.85 -11.64 5.57
N GLN A 8 -0.84 -10.82 5.26
CA GLN A 8 0.47 -11.20 4.71
C GLN A 8 0.48 -11.92 3.36
N ALA A 9 -0.68 -12.21 2.76
CA ALA A 9 -0.74 -12.80 1.44
C ALA A 9 -0.48 -11.73 0.37
N SER A 10 -0.05 -12.16 -0.82
CA SER A 10 0.22 -11.24 -1.94
C SER A 10 -0.14 -11.85 -3.31
N LEU A 11 -0.87 -12.95 -3.36
CA LEU A 11 -1.13 -13.70 -4.59
C LEU A 11 -2.49 -13.34 -5.21
N ARG A 12 -2.47 -12.83 -6.45
CA ARG A 12 -3.68 -12.47 -7.22
C ARG A 12 -4.63 -13.67 -7.31
N GLY A 13 -5.91 -13.44 -7.04
CA GLY A 13 -6.96 -14.46 -7.09
C GLY A 13 -6.99 -15.42 -5.89
N VAL A 14 -5.96 -15.42 -5.05
CA VAL A 14 -5.88 -16.29 -3.86
C VAL A 14 -6.05 -15.48 -2.59
N GLY A 15 -5.22 -14.46 -2.38
CA GLY A 15 -5.28 -13.63 -1.18
C GLY A 15 -4.27 -12.48 -1.22
N CYS A 16 -4.67 -11.30 -0.76
CA CYS A 16 -3.73 -10.20 -0.52
C CYS A 16 -4.19 -9.27 0.61
N ASP A 17 -3.25 -8.68 1.33
CA ASP A 17 -3.51 -7.47 2.12
C ASP A 17 -3.00 -6.20 1.40
N CYS A 18 -2.97 -5.05 2.09
CA CYS A 18 -2.62 -3.78 1.47
C CYS A 18 -1.19 -3.75 0.96
N LEU A 19 -0.23 -4.23 1.75
CA LEU A 19 1.17 -4.38 1.32
C LEU A 19 1.28 -5.48 0.27
N GLY A 20 0.56 -6.58 0.44
CA GLY A 20 0.47 -7.70 -0.50
C GLY A 20 0.02 -7.29 -1.90
N LEU A 21 -0.89 -6.31 -2.01
CA LEU A 21 -1.26 -5.70 -3.29
C LEU A 21 -0.06 -5.02 -3.96
N VAL A 22 0.65 -4.16 -3.23
CA VAL A 22 1.85 -3.45 -3.74
C VAL A 22 2.92 -4.45 -4.18
N ARG A 23 3.18 -5.46 -3.35
CA ARG A 23 4.08 -6.57 -3.66
C ARG A 23 3.65 -7.32 -4.92
N GLY A 24 2.36 -7.58 -5.09
CA GLY A 24 1.79 -8.23 -6.27
C GLY A 24 2.03 -7.43 -7.55
N VAL A 25 1.83 -6.11 -7.48
CA VAL A 25 2.12 -5.21 -8.60
C VAL A 25 3.61 -5.15 -8.89
N TRP A 26 4.47 -5.06 -7.86
CA TRP A 26 5.91 -5.15 -8.03
C TRP A 26 6.31 -6.37 -8.84
N ARG A 27 5.79 -7.57 -8.49
CA ARG A 27 6.15 -8.78 -9.22
C ARG A 27 5.67 -8.78 -10.67
N GLY A 28 4.53 -8.16 -10.93
CA GLY A 28 4.04 -7.99 -12.29
C GLY A 28 4.89 -7.05 -13.14
N LEU A 29 5.55 -6.05 -12.53
CA LEU A 29 6.37 -5.05 -13.23
C LEU A 29 7.86 -5.44 -13.31
N HIS A 30 8.41 -5.98 -12.22
CA HIS A 30 9.85 -6.15 -12.02
C HIS A 30 10.30 -7.61 -11.86
N GLY A 31 9.38 -8.58 -11.79
CA GLY A 31 9.72 -9.98 -11.57
C GLY A 31 9.83 -10.33 -10.08
N ALA A 32 11.00 -10.76 -9.59
CA ALA A 32 11.14 -11.13 -8.19
C ALA A 32 11.14 -9.88 -7.27
N GLU A 33 10.61 -10.05 -6.05
CA GLU A 33 10.76 -9.02 -5.02
C GLU A 33 12.21 -9.00 -4.50
N PRO A 34 12.81 -7.84 -4.22
CA PRO A 34 14.17 -7.75 -3.72
C PRO A 34 14.32 -8.30 -2.29
N GLU A 35 13.27 -8.18 -1.47
CA GLU A 35 13.22 -8.68 -0.10
C GLU A 35 11.78 -9.09 0.24
N ALA A 36 11.60 -10.23 0.90
CA ALA A 36 10.32 -10.57 1.51
C ALA A 36 10.19 -9.84 2.86
N PRO A 37 9.11 -9.07 3.11
CA PRO A 37 8.95 -8.41 4.39
C PRO A 37 8.86 -9.45 5.53
N PRO A 38 9.45 -9.18 6.70
CA PRO A 38 9.31 -10.07 7.85
C PRO A 38 7.84 -10.20 8.24
N PRO A 39 7.42 -11.31 8.89
CA PRO A 39 6.05 -11.44 9.39
C PRO A 39 5.68 -10.26 10.30
N TYR A 40 4.68 -9.48 9.92
CA TYR A 40 4.12 -8.40 10.72
C TYR A 40 2.77 -8.80 11.30
N ARG A 41 2.51 -8.52 12.57
CA ARG A 41 1.21 -8.79 13.17
C ARG A 41 0.16 -7.74 12.73
N PRO A 42 -1.15 -8.04 12.78
CA PRO A 42 -2.19 -7.04 12.49
C PRO A 42 -2.16 -5.83 13.45
N ASP A 43 -1.72 -6.03 14.69
CA ASP A 43 -1.65 -5.05 15.78
C ASP A 43 -0.29 -4.35 15.91
N TRP A 44 0.66 -4.67 15.02
CA TRP A 44 2.08 -4.36 15.21
C TRP A 44 2.42 -2.86 15.11
N ALA A 45 1.55 -2.07 14.48
CA ALA A 45 1.66 -0.61 14.47
C ALA A 45 1.37 0.03 15.84
N GLU A 46 0.60 -0.62 16.72
CA GLU A 46 0.08 0.04 17.93
C GLU A 46 0.99 -0.12 19.16
N LEU A 47 2.03 -0.96 19.08
CA LEU A 47 2.87 -1.33 20.23
C LEU A 47 4.22 -0.57 20.33
N GLY A 48 4.57 0.32 19.40
CA GLY A 48 5.90 0.96 19.47
C GLY A 48 6.13 2.24 18.68
N GLY A 49 5.10 2.87 18.12
CA GLY A 49 5.24 4.16 17.43
C GLY A 49 6.11 4.16 16.17
N ARG A 50 6.57 2.99 15.71
CA ARG A 50 7.42 2.86 14.51
C ARG A 50 6.60 2.89 13.23
N GLU A 51 7.13 3.58 12.23
CA GLU A 51 6.52 3.73 10.91
C GLU A 51 6.81 2.55 9.98
N LEU A 52 6.55 1.33 10.43
CA LEU A 52 7.01 0.11 9.76
C LEU A 52 6.55 -0.02 8.30
N LEU A 53 5.31 0.38 8.00
CA LEU A 53 4.80 0.38 6.63
C LEU A 53 5.54 1.41 5.76
N LEU A 54 5.80 2.61 6.28
CA LEU A 54 6.56 3.63 5.55
C LEU A 54 8.02 3.20 5.37
N GLU A 55 8.64 2.64 6.41
CA GLU A 55 10.00 2.10 6.34
C GLU A 55 10.10 0.99 5.28
N ALA A 56 9.13 0.06 5.24
CA ALA A 56 9.11 -1.02 4.26
C ALA A 56 8.94 -0.50 2.82
N LEU A 57 8.01 0.43 2.60
CA LEU A 57 7.79 1.02 1.28
C LEU A 57 8.99 1.89 0.84
N GLY A 58 9.57 2.67 1.75
CA GLY A 58 10.71 3.54 1.46
C GLY A 58 12.03 2.81 1.18
N ARG A 59 12.14 1.52 1.53
CA ARG A 59 13.28 0.67 1.10
C ARG A 59 13.17 0.21 -0.34
N ALA A 60 11.95 0.11 -0.89
CA ALA A 60 11.69 -0.49 -2.20
C ALA A 60 11.22 0.51 -3.26
N LEU A 61 10.52 1.57 -2.85
CA LEU A 61 9.88 2.54 -3.74
C LEU A 61 10.52 3.92 -3.60
N ALA A 62 10.44 4.73 -4.66
CA ALA A 62 10.91 6.10 -4.65
C ALA A 62 9.89 7.02 -3.96
N PRO A 63 10.27 7.81 -2.94
CA PRO A 63 9.35 8.74 -2.28
C PRO A 63 8.96 9.89 -3.21
N LEU A 64 7.73 10.40 -3.04
CA LEU A 64 7.19 11.53 -3.80
C LEU A 64 6.56 12.57 -2.87
N ASP A 65 6.42 13.80 -3.38
CA ASP A 65 5.47 14.77 -2.82
C ASP A 65 4.04 14.27 -3.06
N LEU A 66 3.20 14.30 -2.03
CA LEU A 66 1.78 13.97 -2.12
C LEU A 66 1.05 14.79 -3.19
N ALA A 67 1.45 16.04 -3.40
CA ALA A 67 0.83 16.92 -4.38
C ALA A 67 1.12 16.51 -5.83
N THR A 68 2.17 15.70 -6.06
CA THR A 68 2.59 15.26 -7.40
C THR A 68 2.19 13.82 -7.70
N ALA A 69 1.51 13.14 -6.78
CA ALA A 69 1.05 11.77 -6.96
C ALA A 69 0.11 11.64 -8.16
N GLN A 70 0.34 10.62 -8.97
CA GLN A 70 -0.37 10.30 -10.22
C GLN A 70 -0.89 8.86 -10.20
N PRO A 71 -1.84 8.50 -11.07
CA PRO A 71 -2.29 7.12 -11.18
C PRO A 71 -1.12 6.15 -11.36
N GLY A 72 -1.11 5.09 -10.56
CA GLY A 72 0.00 4.13 -10.45
C GLY A 72 0.85 4.31 -9.18
N ASP A 73 0.84 5.49 -8.57
CA ASP A 73 1.59 5.75 -7.34
C ASP A 73 0.93 5.12 -6.11
N VAL A 74 1.74 4.76 -5.13
CA VAL A 74 1.33 4.15 -3.86
C VAL A 74 1.11 5.26 -2.84
N LEU A 75 -0.12 5.35 -2.31
CA LEU A 75 -0.49 6.23 -1.21
C LEU A 75 -0.50 5.48 0.11
N VAL A 76 -0.09 6.15 1.19
CA VAL A 76 -0.01 5.57 2.53
C VAL A 76 -0.84 6.38 3.53
N PHE A 77 -1.55 5.69 4.43
CA PHE A 77 -2.57 6.28 5.29
C PHE A 77 -2.39 5.94 6.77
N ARG A 78 -2.66 6.92 7.63
CA ARG A 78 -2.89 6.73 9.06
C ARG A 78 -4.38 6.60 9.34
N MET A 79 -4.78 5.62 10.14
CA MET A 79 -6.21 5.44 10.45
C MET A 79 -6.68 6.36 11.59
N ALA A 80 -5.75 6.82 12.43
CA ALA A 80 -5.94 7.80 13.49
C ALA A 80 -4.75 8.79 13.52
N PRO A 81 -4.94 10.04 13.99
CA PRO A 81 -3.90 11.08 13.97
C PRO A 81 -2.56 10.66 14.61
N ASP A 82 -2.61 10.04 15.79
CA ASP A 82 -1.43 9.68 16.58
C ASP A 82 -1.00 8.21 16.40
N ALA A 83 -1.55 7.53 15.40
CA ALA A 83 -1.23 6.13 15.11
C ALA A 83 -0.25 6.03 13.93
N PRO A 84 0.69 5.06 13.94
CA PRO A 84 1.54 4.78 12.78
C PRO A 84 0.76 4.50 11.51
N ALA A 85 1.38 4.78 10.37
CA ALA A 85 0.76 4.47 9.09
C ALA A 85 0.57 2.94 8.94
N LYS A 86 -0.66 2.52 8.58
CA LYS A 86 -1.02 1.09 8.59
C LYS A 86 -1.84 0.62 7.38
N HIS A 87 -2.11 1.51 6.44
CA HIS A 87 -2.81 1.15 5.21
C HIS A 87 -2.13 1.79 4.01
N CYS A 88 -2.09 1.08 2.88
CA CYS A 88 -1.67 1.64 1.60
C CYS A 88 -2.64 1.26 0.48
N ALA A 89 -2.63 2.08 -0.57
CA ALA A 89 -3.44 1.93 -1.76
C ALA A 89 -2.66 2.39 -3.00
N ILE A 90 -3.09 1.99 -4.18
CA ILE A 90 -2.57 2.50 -5.45
C ILE A 90 -3.57 3.53 -5.99
N LEU A 91 -3.12 4.74 -6.28
CA LEU A 91 -3.94 5.77 -6.92
C LEU A 91 -4.35 5.25 -8.33
N SER A 92 -5.64 5.20 -8.64
CA SER A 92 -6.13 4.69 -9.93
C SER A 92 -6.78 5.77 -10.80
N GLY A 93 -7.03 6.95 -10.21
CA GLY A 93 -7.56 8.12 -10.89
C GLY A 93 -7.51 9.33 -9.96
N PRO A 94 -8.01 10.51 -10.38
CA PRO A 94 -7.94 11.74 -9.58
C PRO A 94 -8.54 11.61 -8.18
N ASP A 95 -9.58 10.77 -8.02
CA ASP A 95 -10.33 10.54 -6.79
C ASP A 95 -10.66 9.05 -6.56
N ARG A 96 -9.88 8.15 -7.15
CA ARG A 96 -10.05 6.70 -7.04
C ARG A 96 -8.76 6.03 -6.60
N MET A 97 -8.91 4.95 -5.83
CA MET A 97 -7.78 4.14 -5.40
C MET A 97 -8.13 2.66 -5.40
N ILE A 98 -7.13 1.82 -5.69
CA ILE A 98 -7.20 0.37 -5.56
C ILE A 98 -6.52 -0.03 -4.26
N HIS A 99 -7.22 -0.80 -3.42
CA HIS A 99 -6.66 -1.30 -2.17
C HIS A 99 -7.24 -2.66 -1.79
N ALA A 100 -6.50 -3.43 -1.01
CA ALA A 100 -7.06 -4.59 -0.31
C ALA A 100 -7.87 -4.10 0.88
N TYR A 101 -9.20 -4.08 0.73
CA TYR A 101 -10.10 -3.65 1.79
C TYR A 101 -10.15 -4.74 2.87
N TRP A 102 -9.80 -4.36 4.11
CA TRP A 102 -9.81 -5.25 5.28
C TRP A 102 -11.08 -6.10 5.39
N GLY A 103 -10.90 -7.41 5.54
CA GLY A 103 -12.01 -8.37 5.68
C GLY A 103 -12.90 -8.51 4.45
N ARG A 104 -12.49 -7.97 3.29
CA ARG A 104 -13.22 -8.05 2.03
C ARG A 104 -12.30 -8.57 0.93
N ALA A 105 -11.88 -7.70 0.01
CA ALA A 105 -11.11 -8.05 -1.17
C ALA A 105 -10.34 -6.83 -1.69
N CYS A 106 -9.47 -7.07 -2.67
CA CYS A 106 -8.87 -6.03 -3.50
C CYS A 106 -9.95 -5.38 -4.39
N VAL A 107 -10.25 -4.11 -4.12
CA VAL A 107 -11.32 -3.34 -4.77
C VAL A 107 -10.80 -1.97 -5.19
N GLU A 108 -11.49 -1.35 -6.13
CA GLU A 108 -11.40 0.09 -6.38
C GLU A 108 -12.47 0.83 -5.57
N SER A 109 -12.09 1.94 -4.94
CA SER A 109 -12.99 2.76 -4.13
C SER A 109 -12.69 4.25 -4.28
N TRP A 110 -13.55 5.10 -3.72
CA TRP A 110 -13.36 6.56 -3.73
C TRP A 110 -12.26 6.99 -2.76
N LEU A 111 -11.32 7.79 -3.26
CA LEU A 111 -10.35 8.57 -2.47
C LEU A 111 -11.02 9.87 -1.97
N GLY A 112 -12.06 9.70 -1.15
CA GLY A 112 -12.84 10.80 -0.59
C GLY A 112 -12.09 11.57 0.51
N ARG A 113 -12.75 12.61 1.05
CA ARG A 113 -12.20 13.50 2.10
C ARG A 113 -11.60 12.74 3.29
N TRP A 114 -12.26 11.66 3.73
CA TRP A 114 -11.81 10.86 4.87
C TRP A 114 -10.43 10.24 4.67
N TRP A 115 -10.18 9.69 3.47
CA TRP A 115 -8.89 9.12 3.09
C TRP A 115 -7.85 10.20 2.81
N ARG A 116 -8.23 11.30 2.13
CA ARG A 116 -7.31 12.40 1.84
C ARG A 116 -6.74 13.04 3.10
N GLY A 117 -7.58 13.30 4.10
CA GLY A 117 -7.14 13.83 5.40
C GLY A 117 -6.27 12.86 6.21
N ARG A 118 -6.10 11.62 5.75
CA ARG A 118 -5.31 10.55 6.38
C ARG A 118 -4.11 10.14 5.55
N CYS A 119 -3.96 10.68 4.34
CA CYS A 119 -2.86 10.37 3.45
C CYS A 119 -1.60 11.09 3.95
N VAL A 120 -0.53 10.35 4.21
CA VAL A 120 0.68 10.86 4.86
C VAL A 120 1.94 10.69 4.02
N ALA A 121 1.91 9.87 2.97
CA ALA A 121 3.03 9.71 2.05
C ALA A 121 2.56 9.20 0.69
N ALA A 122 3.35 9.49 -0.35
CA ALA A 122 3.26 8.90 -1.67
C ALA A 122 4.60 8.29 -2.08
N PHE A 123 4.54 7.23 -2.86
CA PHE A 123 5.70 6.55 -3.43
C PHE A 123 5.44 6.11 -4.87
N ARG A 124 6.50 5.96 -5.65
CA ARG A 124 6.49 5.48 -7.02
C ARG A 124 7.28 4.19 -7.16
N PHE A 125 6.76 3.24 -7.95
CA PHE A 125 7.54 2.09 -8.38
C PHE A 125 8.75 2.56 -9.20
N PRO A 126 9.94 2.01 -8.99
CA PRO A 126 11.11 2.38 -9.79
C PRO A 126 10.86 2.10 -11.27
N GLU A 127 11.53 2.81 -12.16
CA GLU A 127 11.43 2.54 -13.59
C GLU A 127 12.02 1.16 -13.91
N VAL A 128 11.35 0.38 -14.75
CA VAL A 128 11.93 -0.83 -15.33
C VAL A 128 12.97 -0.34 -16.32
N GLY A 129 14.27 -0.57 -16.05
CA GLY A 129 15.32 -0.27 -17.01
C GLY A 129 15.01 -0.97 -18.33
N THR A 130 14.93 -0.19 -19.42
CA THR A 130 14.78 -0.68 -20.80
C THR A 130 16.00 -1.46 -21.25
#